data_AF-A0A1X7H0P4-F1
#
_entry.id   AF-A0A1X7H0P4-F1
#
_cell.length_a   1.000
_cell.length_b   1.000
_cell.length_c   1.000
_cell.angle_alpha   90.00
_cell.angle_beta   90.00
_cell.angle_gamma   90.00
#
_symmetry.space_group_name_H-M   'P 1'
#
loop_
_entity.id
_entity.type
_entity.pdbx_description
1 polymer ?
#
loop_
_entity_poly.entity_id
_entity_poly.type
_entity_poly.pdbx_seq_one_letter_code
_entity_poly.pdbx_strand_id
1 'polypeptide(L)'
;MTFSAQSAVTEQKLLRQRLDAAFAEAETPLSRDEVTDIVRNILGSMDGDISATDLRLYKEVVDLAKFIETAKQEIAALQPAEIRDEHIRTATDELDAVIGATEKATFAIFDACDAIGAIAGQTDADNSAKLNDQITKIYEACNFQDITGQRISKVVRTLKHIESKVDMIVAAFGSEVRQNHAPRLAKLAAEEAEAAVHYEPMSEEEADKQLLHGPQMPGNAMDQDEIDRLLASFD
;
A
#
# COMPACT_ATOMS: atom_id res chain seq x y z
N MET A 1 30.84 44.86 1.01
CA MET A 1 29.75 43.85 1.00
C MET A 1 28.38 44.41 1.39
N THR A 2 28.23 45.68 1.74
CA THR A 2 26.95 46.28 2.18
C THR A 2 26.07 46.84 1.07
N PHE A 3 26.60 47.06 -0.14
CA PHE A 3 25.88 47.72 -1.25
C PHE A 3 24.92 46.77 -2.01
N SER A 4 25.28 45.48 -2.13
CA SER A 4 24.51 44.48 -2.88
C SER A 4 23.20 44.08 -2.19
N ALA A 5 23.19 44.01 -0.85
CA ALA A 5 21.98 43.68 -0.09
C ALA A 5 20.91 44.80 -0.14
N GLN A 6 21.33 46.07 -0.23
CA GLN A 6 20.39 47.19 -0.37
C GLN A 6 19.76 47.26 -1.77
N SER A 7 20.49 46.83 -2.81
CA SER A 7 19.96 46.76 -4.19
C SER A 7 18.87 45.69 -4.30
N ALA A 8 19.16 44.46 -3.86
CA ALA A 8 18.24 43.33 -3.93
C ALA A 8 16.91 43.58 -3.18
N VAL A 9 16.96 44.23 -2.01
CA VAL A 9 15.76 44.59 -1.24
C VAL A 9 14.94 45.67 -1.95
N THR A 10 15.59 46.59 -2.65
CA THR A 10 14.92 47.64 -3.43
C THR A 10 14.26 47.05 -4.69
N GLU A 11 14.92 46.10 -5.34
CA GLU A 11 14.42 45.36 -6.50
C GLU A 11 13.20 44.49 -6.17
N GLN A 12 13.25 43.75 -5.06
CA GLN A 12 12.13 42.93 -4.60
C GLN A 12 10.90 43.80 -4.26
N LYS A 13 11.12 45.00 -3.70
CA LYS A 13 10.04 45.95 -3.41
C LYS A 13 9.40 46.50 -4.67
N LEU A 14 10.19 46.78 -5.72
CA LEU A 14 9.69 47.28 -7.00
C LEU A 14 8.87 46.22 -7.75
N LEU A 15 9.33 44.97 -7.77
CA LEU A 15 8.60 43.85 -8.38
C LEU A 15 7.25 43.64 -7.69
N ARG A 16 7.25 43.63 -6.36
CA ARG A 16 6.03 43.48 -5.56
C ARG A 16 5.04 44.60 -5.82
N GLN A 17 5.51 45.85 -5.86
CA GLN A 17 4.65 47.01 -6.14
C GLN A 17 4.01 46.94 -7.53
N ARG A 18 4.71 46.42 -8.55
CA ARG A 18 4.17 46.26 -9.90
C ARG A 18 3.21 45.08 -10.03
N LEU A 19 3.49 43.96 -9.38
CA LEU A 19 2.55 42.84 -9.31
C LEU A 19 1.28 43.26 -8.57
N ASP A 20 1.40 43.93 -7.43
CA ASP A 20 0.26 44.43 -6.66
C ASP A 20 -0.58 45.44 -7.47
N ALA A 21 0.06 46.30 -8.27
CA ALA A 21 -0.65 47.20 -9.19
C ALA A 21 -1.35 46.45 -10.33
N ALA A 22 -0.69 45.46 -10.94
CA ALA A 22 -1.30 44.63 -11.99
C ALA A 22 -2.48 43.79 -11.46
N PHE A 23 -2.38 43.29 -10.23
CA PHE A 23 -3.49 42.62 -9.54
C PHE A 23 -4.63 43.57 -9.17
N ALA A 24 -4.34 44.85 -8.88
CA ALA A 24 -5.35 45.86 -8.56
C ALA A 24 -6.08 46.40 -9.80
N GLU A 25 -5.43 46.40 -10.97
CA GLU A 25 -6.01 46.84 -12.25
C GLU A 25 -6.73 45.71 -13.00
N ALA A 26 -6.49 44.44 -12.67
CA ALA A 26 -7.12 43.31 -13.33
C ALA A 26 -8.52 43.00 -12.75
N GLU A 27 -9.55 43.03 -13.61
CA GLU A 27 -10.93 42.64 -13.23
C GLU A 27 -11.10 41.13 -13.00
N THR A 28 -10.15 40.31 -13.48
CA THR A 28 -10.11 38.85 -13.29
C THR A 28 -8.72 38.37 -12.86
N PRO A 29 -8.60 37.23 -12.17
CA PRO A 29 -7.30 36.68 -11.76
C PRO A 29 -6.38 36.48 -12.96
N LEU A 30 -5.17 37.05 -12.88
CA LEU A 30 -4.17 36.98 -13.95
C LEU A 30 -3.84 35.53 -14.31
N SER A 31 -3.81 35.24 -15.61
CA SER A 31 -3.41 33.93 -16.12
C SER A 31 -1.90 33.72 -15.98
N ARG A 32 -1.48 32.44 -16.00
CA ARG A 32 -0.06 32.06 -15.88
C ARG A 32 0.82 32.71 -16.95
N ASP A 33 0.29 32.90 -18.14
CA ASP A 33 1.04 33.46 -19.27
C ASP A 33 1.22 34.98 -19.10
N GLU A 34 0.20 35.68 -18.61
CA GLU A 34 0.28 37.12 -18.31
C GLU A 34 1.27 37.42 -17.19
N VAL A 35 1.28 36.60 -16.12
CA VAL A 35 2.28 36.72 -15.05
C VAL A 35 3.69 36.47 -15.60
N THR A 36 3.85 35.53 -16.52
CA THR A 36 5.14 35.21 -17.14
C THR A 36 5.64 36.37 -18.02
N ASP A 37 4.75 37.04 -18.75
CA ASP A 37 5.09 38.16 -19.61
C ASP A 37 5.42 39.44 -18.82
N ILE A 38 4.70 39.71 -17.73
CA ILE A 38 5.03 40.83 -16.82
C ILE A 38 6.42 40.63 -16.21
N VAL A 39 6.70 39.42 -15.71
CA VAL A 39 8.02 39.09 -15.14
C VAL A 39 9.11 39.17 -16.20
N ARG A 40 8.88 38.66 -17.41
CA ARG A 40 9.84 38.73 -18.53
C ARG A 40 10.14 40.16 -18.95
N ASN A 41 9.14 41.04 -19.00
CA ASN A 41 9.33 42.45 -19.35
C ASN A 41 10.11 43.22 -18.27
N ILE A 42 9.92 42.89 -17.00
CA ILE A 42 10.72 43.48 -15.90
C ILE A 42 12.17 42.99 -15.96
N LEU A 43 12.36 41.68 -16.16
CA LEU A 43 13.70 41.09 -16.32
C LEU A 43 14.42 41.60 -17.59
N GLY A 44 13.68 41.88 -18.66
CA GLY A 44 14.22 42.49 -19.88
C GLY A 44 14.53 43.98 -19.75
N SER A 45 13.92 44.69 -18.80
CA SER A 45 14.20 46.10 -18.50
C SER A 45 15.39 46.31 -17.54
N MET A 46 15.91 45.23 -16.96
CA MET A 46 17.08 45.22 -16.07
C MET A 46 18.30 44.74 -16.86
N ASP A 47 18.98 45.68 -17.53
CA ASP A 47 20.28 45.40 -18.14
C ASP A 47 21.31 45.12 -17.04
N GLY A 48 21.65 43.84 -16.86
CA GLY A 48 22.88 43.38 -16.22
C GLY A 48 22.89 43.21 -14.71
N ASP A 49 22.17 42.20 -14.18
CA ASP A 49 22.73 41.32 -13.12
C ASP A 49 21.91 40.03 -12.89
N ILE A 50 21.36 39.40 -13.94
CA ILE A 50 20.96 37.98 -13.81
C ILE A 50 22.27 37.20 -13.88
N SER A 51 22.83 36.88 -12.71
CA SER A 51 24.03 36.08 -12.65
C SER A 51 23.77 34.73 -13.33
N ALA A 52 24.77 34.19 -14.03
CA ALA A 52 24.69 32.83 -14.56
C ALA A 52 24.31 31.81 -13.45
N THR A 53 24.61 32.15 -12.19
CA THR A 53 24.21 31.41 -10.99
C THR A 53 22.70 31.44 -10.75
N ASP A 54 22.02 32.57 -10.97
CA ASP A 54 20.57 32.70 -10.76
C ASP A 54 19.79 31.94 -11.83
N LEU A 55 20.26 31.98 -13.08
CA LEU A 55 19.68 31.19 -14.17
C LEU A 55 19.86 29.69 -13.95
N ARG A 56 21.01 29.29 -13.38
CA ARG A 56 21.31 27.90 -13.01
C ARG A 56 20.45 27.43 -11.85
N LEU A 57 20.31 28.23 -10.80
CA LEU A 57 19.45 27.93 -9.65
C LEU A 57 17.98 27.84 -10.09
N TYR A 58 17.52 28.77 -10.92
CA TYR A 58 16.19 28.71 -11.51
C TYR A 58 15.98 27.41 -12.30
N LYS A 59 16.94 27.02 -13.13
CA LYS A 59 16.89 25.74 -13.86
C LYS A 59 16.83 24.55 -12.91
N GLU A 60 17.65 24.53 -11.86
CA GLU A 60 17.65 23.46 -10.86
C GLU A 60 16.31 23.36 -10.11
N VAL A 61 15.68 24.50 -9.76
CA VAL A 61 14.34 24.51 -9.15
C VAL A 61 13.27 24.04 -10.12
N VAL A 62 13.33 24.44 -11.39
CA VAL A 62 12.40 23.99 -12.44
C VAL A 62 12.55 22.50 -12.70
N ASP A 63 13.77 21.99 -12.76
CA ASP A 63 14.03 20.57 -12.98
C ASP A 63 13.60 19.73 -11.76
N LEU A 64 13.79 20.24 -10.54
CA LEU A 64 13.24 19.63 -9.32
C LEU A 64 11.70 19.62 -9.33
N ALA A 65 11.06 20.70 -9.75
CA ALA A 65 9.60 20.76 -9.85
C ALA A 65 9.07 19.73 -10.87
N LYS A 66 9.73 19.58 -12.03
CA LYS A 66 9.38 18.54 -13.02
C LYS A 66 9.58 17.13 -12.47
N PHE A 67 10.66 16.92 -11.71
CA PHE A 67 10.93 15.64 -11.07
C PHE A 67 9.83 15.30 -10.05
N ILE A 68 9.43 16.25 -9.21
CA ILE A 68 8.32 16.08 -8.25
C ILE A 68 7.02 15.75 -8.98
N GLU A 69 6.69 16.45 -10.06
CA GLU A 69 5.47 16.16 -10.85
C GLU A 69 5.50 14.77 -11.50
N THR A 70 6.66 14.33 -11.98
CA THR A 70 6.82 12.96 -12.52
C THR A 70 6.63 11.93 -11.42
N ALA A 71 7.25 12.12 -10.25
CA ALA A 71 7.09 11.24 -9.10
C ALA A 71 5.63 11.21 -8.60
N LYS A 72 4.92 12.35 -8.60
CA LYS A 72 3.48 12.40 -8.30
C LYS A 72 2.66 11.54 -9.25
N GLN A 73 2.98 11.56 -10.55
CA GLN A 73 2.30 10.74 -11.56
C GLN A 73 2.58 9.25 -11.39
N GLU A 74 3.82 8.87 -11.07
CA GLU A 74 4.18 7.48 -10.79
C GLU A 74 3.47 6.97 -9.54
N ILE A 75 3.42 7.77 -8.47
CA ILE A 75 2.69 7.44 -7.23
C ILE A 75 1.18 7.34 -7.49
N ALA A 76 0.61 8.21 -8.33
CA ALA A 76 -0.78 8.15 -8.72
C ALA A 76 -1.14 6.87 -9.49
N ALA A 77 -0.23 6.42 -10.37
CA ALA A 77 -0.39 5.21 -11.16
C ALA A 77 -0.35 3.93 -10.33
N LEU A 78 0.18 3.96 -9.11
CA LEU A 78 0.12 2.84 -8.16
C LEU A 78 -1.28 2.63 -7.56
N GLN A 79 -2.28 3.45 -7.92
CA GLN A 79 -3.64 3.43 -7.37
C GLN A 79 -3.68 3.16 -5.84
N PRO A 80 -3.00 3.99 -5.02
CA PRO A 80 -2.88 3.70 -3.60
C PRO A 80 -4.23 3.58 -2.87
N ALA A 81 -5.28 4.27 -3.34
CA ALA A 81 -6.62 4.15 -2.78
C ALA A 81 -7.25 2.76 -2.98
N GLU A 82 -6.99 2.10 -4.11
CA GLU A 82 -7.50 0.77 -4.44
C GLU A 82 -6.74 -0.32 -3.66
N ILE A 83 -5.41 -0.20 -3.57
CA ILE A 83 -4.59 -1.06 -2.69
C ILE A 83 -5.08 -1.01 -1.24
N ARG A 84 -5.44 0.18 -0.76
CA ARG A 84 -6.02 0.35 0.58
C ARG A 84 -7.38 -0.31 0.70
N ASP A 85 -8.31 0.07 -0.18
CA ASP A 85 -9.73 -0.24 0.00
C ASP A 85 -10.08 -1.68 -0.37
N GLU A 86 -9.45 -2.26 -1.39
CA GLU A 86 -9.72 -3.63 -1.83
C GLU A 86 -8.71 -4.64 -1.30
N HIS A 87 -7.41 -4.42 -1.45
CA HIS A 87 -6.45 -5.49 -1.17
C HIS A 87 -6.08 -5.60 0.31
N ILE A 88 -5.69 -4.50 0.96
CA ILE A 88 -5.20 -4.53 2.35
C ILE A 88 -6.33 -4.79 3.35
N ARG A 89 -7.49 -4.14 3.17
CA ARG A 89 -8.65 -4.33 4.05
C ARG A 89 -9.20 -5.75 3.95
N THR A 90 -9.44 -6.25 2.74
CA THR A 90 -9.93 -7.63 2.54
C THR A 90 -8.97 -8.66 3.11
N ALA A 91 -7.66 -8.54 2.83
CA ALA A 91 -6.67 -9.46 3.38
C ALA A 91 -6.61 -9.41 4.91
N THR A 92 -6.81 -8.24 5.51
CA THR A 92 -6.86 -8.10 6.98
C THR A 92 -8.09 -8.79 7.57
N ASP A 93 -9.26 -8.57 6.98
CA ASP A 93 -10.53 -9.16 7.43
C ASP A 93 -10.54 -10.69 7.25
N GLU A 94 -10.01 -11.19 6.13
CA GLU A 94 -9.85 -12.63 5.88
C GLU A 94 -8.88 -13.27 6.89
N LEU A 95 -7.74 -12.63 7.19
CA LEU A 95 -6.80 -13.15 8.18
C LEU A 95 -7.37 -13.15 9.60
N ASP A 96 -8.16 -12.14 9.98
CA ASP A 96 -8.87 -12.11 11.26
C ASP A 96 -9.96 -13.22 11.31
N ALA A 97 -10.66 -13.48 10.21
CA ALA A 97 -11.61 -14.58 10.10
C ALA A 97 -10.93 -15.96 10.23
N VAL A 98 -9.75 -16.15 9.65
CA VAL A 98 -8.94 -17.38 9.80
C VAL A 98 -8.55 -17.59 11.26
N ILE A 99 -8.15 -16.55 11.99
CA ILE A 99 -7.87 -16.66 13.43
C ILE A 99 -9.13 -17.16 14.16
N GLY A 100 -10.27 -16.51 13.97
CA GLY A 100 -11.51 -16.90 14.64
C GLY A 100 -11.96 -18.32 14.30
N ALA A 101 -11.86 -18.73 13.03
CA ALA A 101 -12.21 -20.08 12.59
C ALA A 101 -11.28 -21.14 13.21
N THR A 102 -9.97 -20.87 13.27
CA THR A 102 -9.00 -21.80 13.86
C THR A 102 -9.17 -21.92 15.37
N GLU A 103 -9.43 -20.82 16.09
CA GLU A 103 -9.76 -20.86 17.52
C GLU A 103 -11.01 -21.71 17.79
N LYS A 104 -12.07 -21.48 17.01
CA LYS A 104 -13.32 -22.26 17.13
C LYS A 104 -13.09 -23.75 16.88
N ALA A 105 -12.27 -24.09 15.87
CA ALA A 105 -11.93 -25.48 15.58
C ALA A 105 -11.17 -26.14 16.74
N THR A 106 -10.23 -25.41 17.35
CA THR A 106 -9.48 -25.92 18.52
C THR A 106 -10.38 -26.15 19.73
N PHE A 107 -11.32 -25.24 20.03
CA PHE A 107 -12.30 -25.48 21.10
C PHE A 107 -13.16 -26.72 20.82
N ALA A 108 -13.59 -26.93 19.58
CA ALA A 108 -14.34 -28.13 19.22
C ALA A 108 -13.50 -29.43 19.38
N ILE A 109 -12.19 -29.36 19.11
CA ILE A 109 -11.26 -30.48 19.38
C ILE A 109 -11.19 -30.74 20.89
N PHE A 110 -11.09 -29.69 21.72
CA PHE A 110 -11.04 -29.84 23.18
C PHE A 110 -12.33 -30.44 23.73
N ASP A 111 -13.49 -29.98 23.29
CA ASP A 111 -14.78 -30.56 23.68
C ASP A 111 -14.87 -32.05 23.32
N ALA A 112 -14.35 -32.44 22.14
CA ALA A 112 -14.29 -33.84 21.72
C ALA A 112 -13.33 -34.65 22.60
N CYS A 113 -12.15 -34.11 22.94
CA CYS A 113 -11.19 -34.73 23.85
C CYS A 113 -11.79 -34.96 25.24
N ASP A 114 -12.52 -33.98 25.79
CA ASP A 114 -13.20 -34.11 27.08
C ASP A 114 -14.29 -35.20 27.05
N ALA A 115 -15.07 -35.27 25.95
CA ALA A 115 -16.05 -36.33 25.76
C ALA A 115 -15.39 -37.72 25.69
N ILE A 116 -14.25 -37.84 24.98
CA ILE A 116 -13.47 -39.09 24.94
C ILE A 116 -12.94 -39.43 26.33
N GLY A 117 -12.47 -38.45 27.11
CA GLY A 117 -12.00 -38.65 28.49
C GLY A 117 -13.09 -39.19 29.41
N ALA A 118 -14.32 -38.67 29.29
CA ALA A 118 -15.47 -39.18 30.04
C ALA A 118 -15.83 -40.63 29.70
N ILE A 119 -15.68 -41.03 28.43
CA ILE A 119 -15.86 -42.42 27.98
C ILE A 119 -14.70 -43.29 28.48
N ALA A 120 -13.46 -42.81 28.40
CA ALA A 120 -12.27 -43.51 28.87
C ALA A 120 -12.37 -43.86 30.36
N GLY A 121 -12.97 -42.99 31.18
CA GLY A 121 -13.23 -43.26 32.60
C GLY A 121 -14.19 -44.43 32.88
N GLN A 122 -14.92 -44.90 31.87
CA GLN A 122 -15.84 -46.05 31.95
C GLN A 122 -15.21 -47.36 31.44
N THR A 123 -13.98 -47.31 30.92
CA THR A 123 -13.23 -48.48 30.41
C THR A 123 -12.33 -49.10 31.47
N ASP A 124 -11.70 -50.23 31.17
CA ASP A 124 -10.69 -50.81 32.06
C ASP A 124 -9.46 -49.89 32.21
N ALA A 125 -8.72 -50.05 33.31
CA ALA A 125 -7.63 -49.15 33.68
C ALA A 125 -6.54 -49.02 32.61
N ASP A 126 -6.24 -50.08 31.86
CA ASP A 126 -5.17 -50.08 30.86
C ASP A 126 -5.57 -49.29 29.61
N ASN A 127 -6.81 -49.49 29.12
CA ASN A 127 -7.36 -48.72 28.01
C ASN A 127 -7.63 -47.26 28.40
N SER A 128 -8.12 -47.02 29.61
CA SER A 128 -8.34 -45.68 30.15
C SER A 128 -7.04 -44.86 30.18
N ALA A 129 -5.94 -45.46 30.65
CA ALA A 129 -4.63 -44.81 30.66
C ALA A 129 -4.14 -44.48 29.25
N LYS A 130 -4.28 -45.40 28.29
CA LYS A 130 -3.87 -45.18 26.89
C LYS A 130 -4.66 -44.05 26.23
N LEU A 131 -5.97 -44.00 26.44
CA LEU A 131 -6.83 -42.94 25.90
C LEU A 131 -6.45 -41.57 26.48
N ASN A 132 -6.25 -41.48 27.80
CA ASN A 132 -5.85 -40.22 28.45
C ASN A 132 -4.45 -39.74 28.02
N ASP A 133 -3.53 -40.66 27.73
CA ASP A 133 -2.21 -40.31 27.16
C ASP A 133 -2.36 -39.70 25.76
N GLN A 134 -3.25 -40.23 24.91
CA GLN A 134 -3.53 -39.64 23.60
C GLN A 134 -4.23 -38.28 23.70
N ILE A 135 -5.20 -38.13 24.61
CA ILE A 135 -5.87 -36.84 24.86
C ILE A 135 -4.85 -35.77 25.28
N THR A 136 -3.93 -36.11 26.19
CA THR A 136 -2.85 -35.21 26.62
C THR A 136 -1.99 -34.75 25.45
N LYS A 137 -1.60 -35.68 24.56
CA LYS A 137 -0.83 -35.35 23.35
C LYS A 137 -1.58 -34.43 22.39
N ILE A 138 -2.89 -34.59 22.26
CA ILE A 138 -3.72 -33.68 21.45
C ILE A 138 -3.73 -32.28 22.06
N TYR A 139 -3.94 -32.16 23.37
CA TYR A 139 -3.88 -30.86 24.06
C TYR A 139 -2.54 -30.15 23.86
N GLU A 140 -1.43 -30.88 24.00
CA GLU A 140 -0.08 -30.33 23.78
C GLU A 140 0.13 -29.88 22.32
N ALA A 141 -0.35 -30.66 21.34
CA ALA A 141 -0.23 -30.33 19.93
C ALA A 141 -1.05 -29.08 19.55
N CYS A 142 -2.27 -28.95 20.07
CA CYS A 142 -3.14 -27.80 19.84
C CYS A 142 -2.61 -26.52 20.51
N ASN A 143 -1.80 -26.63 21.57
CA ASN A 143 -1.20 -25.47 22.24
C ASN A 143 -0.20 -24.71 21.34
N PHE A 144 0.31 -25.35 20.27
CA PHE A 144 1.15 -24.70 19.26
C PHE A 144 0.38 -23.69 18.37
N GLN A 145 -0.96 -23.74 18.37
CA GLN A 145 -1.80 -22.80 17.61
C GLN A 145 -1.61 -21.34 18.05
N ASP A 146 -1.31 -21.10 19.33
CA ASP A 146 -1.09 -19.76 19.87
C ASP A 146 0.03 -19.01 19.12
N ILE A 147 1.10 -19.72 18.72
CA ILE A 147 2.18 -19.14 17.91
C ILE A 147 1.69 -18.74 16.51
N THR A 148 0.78 -19.52 15.91
CA THR A 148 0.20 -19.21 14.60
C THR A 148 -0.72 -18.00 14.69
N GLY A 149 -1.60 -17.95 15.70
CA GLY A 149 -2.46 -16.79 15.97
C GLY A 149 -1.66 -15.51 16.21
N GLN A 150 -0.58 -15.59 16.98
CA GLN A 150 0.34 -14.47 17.20
C GLN A 150 1.07 -14.02 15.93
N ARG A 151 1.50 -14.95 15.09
CA ARG A 151 2.15 -14.65 13.80
C ARG A 151 1.18 -13.95 12.84
N ILE A 152 -0.04 -14.46 12.69
CA ILE A 152 -1.07 -13.83 11.86
C ILE A 152 -1.42 -12.45 12.41
N SER A 153 -1.61 -12.31 13.73
CA SER A 153 -1.83 -11.01 14.38
C SER A 153 -0.69 -10.01 14.14
N LYS A 154 0.55 -10.48 13.97
CA LYS A 154 1.68 -9.63 13.59
C LYS A 154 1.58 -9.18 12.14
N VAL A 155 1.23 -10.09 11.22
CA VAL A 155 1.00 -9.77 9.80
C VAL A 155 -0.12 -8.74 9.65
N VAL A 156 -1.26 -8.95 10.32
CA VAL A 156 -2.39 -8.01 10.35
C VAL A 156 -1.96 -6.62 10.83
N ARG A 157 -1.16 -6.53 11.90
CA ARG A 157 -0.62 -5.23 12.38
C ARG A 157 0.28 -4.57 11.35
N THR A 158 1.09 -5.34 10.63
CA THR A 158 1.94 -4.81 9.56
C THR A 158 1.09 -4.30 8.39
N LEU A 159 0.05 -5.04 7.98
CA LEU A 159 -0.88 -4.61 6.94
C LEU A 159 -1.60 -3.30 7.31
N LYS A 160 -2.11 -3.18 8.55
CA LYS A 160 -2.68 -1.93 9.09
C LYS A 160 -1.68 -0.76 9.09
N HIS A 161 -0.39 -1.05 9.32
CA HIS A 161 0.64 -0.01 9.22
C HIS A 161 0.85 0.44 7.77
N ILE A 162 0.85 -0.49 6.81
CA ILE A 162 0.94 -0.18 5.38
C ILE A 162 -0.29 0.64 4.96
N GLU A 163 -1.49 0.24 5.37
CA GLU A 163 -2.75 0.98 5.15
C GLU A 163 -2.60 2.46 5.57
N SER A 164 -2.12 2.72 6.78
CA SER A 164 -1.90 4.08 7.29
C SER A 164 -0.87 4.87 6.47
N LYS A 165 0.18 4.24 5.95
CA LYS A 165 1.16 4.91 5.09
C LYS A 165 0.58 5.24 3.73
N VAL A 166 -0.22 4.34 3.18
CA VAL A 166 -0.95 4.55 1.94
C VAL A 166 -1.95 5.70 2.11
N ASP A 167 -2.66 5.78 3.23
CA ASP A 167 -3.53 6.93 3.56
C ASP A 167 -2.79 8.26 3.57
N MET A 168 -1.59 8.31 4.14
CA MET A 168 -0.77 9.53 4.14
C MET A 168 -0.39 9.93 2.71
N ILE A 169 -0.08 8.97 1.84
CA ILE A 169 0.23 9.23 0.42
C ILE A 169 -1.02 9.76 -0.29
N VAL A 170 -2.18 9.13 -0.11
CA VAL A 170 -3.44 9.59 -0.68
C VAL A 170 -3.81 10.98 -0.17
N ALA A 171 -3.59 11.29 1.10
CA ALA A 171 -3.86 12.61 1.67
C ALA A 171 -2.91 13.69 1.15
N ALA A 172 -1.63 13.36 0.96
CA ALA A 172 -0.61 14.30 0.47
C ALA A 172 -0.79 14.63 -1.02
N PHE A 173 -1.28 13.68 -1.83
CA PHE A 173 -1.31 13.81 -3.29
C PHE A 173 -2.73 13.82 -3.90
N GLY A 174 -3.77 13.47 -3.14
CA GLY A 174 -5.09 13.13 -3.67
C GLY A 174 -5.91 14.28 -4.27
N SER A 175 -5.70 15.54 -3.89
CA SER A 175 -6.42 16.68 -4.49
C SER A 175 -5.82 17.11 -5.84
N GLU A 176 -4.49 17.20 -5.92
CA GLU A 176 -3.77 17.66 -7.12
C GLU A 176 -3.70 16.58 -8.21
N VAL A 177 -3.54 15.31 -7.82
CA VAL A 177 -3.48 14.18 -8.77
C VAL A 177 -4.83 13.93 -9.45
N ARG A 178 -5.94 13.98 -8.70
CA ARG A 178 -7.28 13.72 -9.27
C ARG A 178 -7.72 14.79 -10.25
N GLN A 179 -7.39 16.06 -10.03
CA GLN A 179 -7.78 17.15 -10.93
C GLN A 179 -6.95 17.18 -12.23
N ASN A 180 -5.64 16.92 -12.17
CA ASN A 180 -4.77 17.04 -13.34
C ASN A 180 -4.71 15.78 -14.22
N HIS A 181 -5.13 14.63 -13.70
CA HIS A 181 -4.90 13.33 -14.36
C HIS A 181 -6.14 12.42 -14.46
N ALA A 182 -7.34 12.95 -14.20
CA ALA A 182 -8.62 12.26 -14.37
C ALA A 182 -8.75 11.46 -15.69
N PRO A 183 -8.30 11.96 -16.87
CA PRO A 183 -8.44 11.21 -18.13
C PRO A 183 -7.53 9.97 -18.20
N ARG A 184 -6.35 10.02 -17.58
CA ARG A 184 -5.39 8.90 -17.58
C ARG A 184 -5.79 7.83 -16.57
N LEU A 185 -6.27 8.25 -15.40
CA LEU A 185 -6.82 7.36 -14.38
C LEU A 185 -8.08 6.63 -14.90
N ALA A 186 -8.96 7.32 -15.63
CA ALA A 186 -10.12 6.69 -16.25
C ALA A 186 -9.74 5.65 -17.32
N LYS A 187 -8.64 5.86 -18.03
CA LYS A 187 -8.14 4.91 -19.03
C LYS A 187 -7.52 3.66 -18.38
N LEU A 188 -6.71 3.84 -17.34
CA LEU A 188 -6.11 2.73 -16.59
C LEU A 188 -7.20 1.89 -15.90
N ALA A 189 -8.19 2.52 -15.26
CA ALA A 189 -9.32 1.83 -14.66
C ALA A 189 -10.18 1.07 -15.70
N ALA A 190 -10.25 1.55 -16.95
CA ALA A 190 -10.93 0.85 -18.03
C ALA A 190 -10.13 -0.37 -18.53
N GLU A 191 -8.81 -0.26 -18.62
CA GLU A 191 -7.91 -1.37 -18.98
C GLU A 191 -7.88 -2.46 -17.89
N GLU A 192 -7.95 -2.07 -16.62
CA GLU A 192 -8.02 -2.96 -15.45
C GLU A 192 -9.39 -3.63 -15.32
N ALA A 193 -10.48 -2.89 -15.59
CA ALA A 193 -11.80 -3.48 -15.73
C ALA A 193 -11.85 -4.49 -16.90
N GLU A 194 -11.22 -4.20 -18.04
CA GLU A 194 -11.06 -5.14 -19.17
C GLU A 194 -10.30 -6.42 -18.77
N ALA A 195 -9.25 -6.29 -17.96
CA ALA A 195 -8.51 -7.43 -17.41
C ALA A 195 -9.37 -8.24 -16.41
N ALA A 196 -10.22 -7.57 -15.62
CA ALA A 196 -11.17 -8.22 -14.71
C ALA A 196 -12.33 -8.94 -15.44
N VAL A 197 -12.70 -8.53 -16.66
CA VAL A 197 -13.72 -9.26 -17.47
C VAL A 197 -13.23 -10.64 -17.93
N HIS A 198 -11.91 -10.90 -17.90
CA HIS A 198 -11.35 -12.24 -18.15
C HIS A 198 -11.32 -13.16 -16.91
N TYR A 199 -11.79 -12.69 -15.76
CA TYR A 199 -12.10 -13.54 -14.61
C TYR A 199 -13.58 -13.94 -14.69
N GLU A 200 -13.86 -15.11 -15.27
CA GLU A 200 -15.18 -15.72 -15.05
C GLU A 200 -15.26 -16.08 -13.55
N PRO A 201 -16.28 -15.60 -12.82
CA PRO A 201 -16.45 -15.96 -11.43
C PRO A 201 -16.64 -17.47 -11.35
N MET A 202 -15.62 -18.14 -10.82
CA MET A 202 -15.65 -19.56 -10.54
C MET A 202 -16.81 -19.84 -9.58
N SER A 203 -17.61 -20.86 -9.86
CA SER A 203 -18.74 -21.19 -9.00
C SER A 203 -18.25 -21.56 -7.59
N GLU A 204 -19.06 -21.35 -6.55
CA GLU A 204 -18.74 -21.78 -5.17
C GLU A 204 -18.32 -23.26 -5.12
N GLU A 205 -18.91 -24.09 -5.98
CA GLU A 205 -18.64 -25.53 -6.09
C GLU A 205 -17.25 -25.84 -6.70
N GLU A 206 -16.72 -24.95 -7.54
CA GLU A 206 -15.38 -25.05 -8.12
C GLU A 206 -14.32 -24.45 -7.19
N ALA A 207 -14.66 -23.37 -6.47
CA ALA A 207 -13.82 -22.79 -5.42
C ALA A 207 -13.60 -23.79 -4.27
N ASP A 208 -14.66 -24.45 -3.82
CA ASP A 208 -14.58 -25.52 -2.82
C ASP A 208 -13.72 -26.71 -3.31
N LYS A 209 -13.82 -27.08 -4.58
CA LYS A 209 -12.98 -28.15 -5.17
C LYS A 209 -11.49 -27.82 -5.20
N GLN A 210 -11.12 -26.54 -5.37
CA GLN A 210 -9.73 -26.12 -5.30
C GLN A 210 -9.22 -25.99 -3.87
N LEU A 211 -10.09 -25.60 -2.92
CA LEU A 211 -9.80 -25.55 -1.49
C LEU A 211 -9.69 -26.94 -0.83
N LEU A 212 -10.18 -27.99 -1.50
CA LEU A 212 -10.09 -29.38 -1.05
C LEU A 212 -8.69 -30.01 -1.18
N HIS A 213 -7.69 -29.27 -1.66
CA HIS A 213 -6.29 -29.67 -1.53
C HIS A 213 -5.74 -29.22 -0.18
N GLY A 214 -6.09 -29.98 0.86
CA GLY A 214 -5.43 -29.93 2.17
C GLY A 214 -3.93 -30.28 2.08
N PRO A 215 -3.17 -30.20 3.20
CA PRO A 215 -1.72 -30.45 3.21
C PRO A 215 -1.40 -31.76 2.48
N GLN A 216 -0.50 -31.67 1.49
CA GLN A 216 -0.19 -32.79 0.60
C GLN A 216 0.29 -34.00 1.40
N MET A 217 -0.18 -35.18 0.99
CA MET A 217 0.22 -36.46 1.57
C MET A 217 1.76 -36.60 1.55
N PRO A 218 2.38 -37.21 2.57
CA PRO A 218 3.83 -37.47 2.57
C PRO A 218 4.16 -38.34 1.34
N GLY A 219 4.91 -37.77 0.40
CA GLY A 219 5.24 -38.38 -0.90
C GLY A 219 4.84 -37.57 -2.14
N ASN A 220 3.96 -36.57 -1.98
CA ASN A 220 3.56 -35.65 -3.06
C ASN A 220 4.10 -34.22 -2.86
N ALA A 221 4.68 -33.91 -1.70
CA ALA A 221 5.41 -32.67 -1.47
C ALA A 221 6.66 -32.64 -2.37
N MET A 222 6.88 -31.54 -3.08
CA MET A 222 8.13 -31.30 -3.81
C MET A 222 9.31 -31.60 -2.89
N ASP A 223 10.17 -32.52 -3.32
CA ASP A 223 11.39 -32.81 -2.58
C ASP A 223 12.39 -31.66 -2.74
N GLN A 224 13.36 -31.59 -1.83
CA GLN A 224 14.35 -30.52 -1.82
C GLN A 224 15.19 -30.50 -3.12
N ASP A 225 15.35 -31.65 -3.78
CA ASP A 225 16.08 -31.77 -5.05
C ASP A 225 15.28 -31.20 -6.24
N GLU A 226 13.96 -31.14 -6.13
CA GLU A 226 13.04 -30.49 -7.09
C GLU A 226 13.02 -28.97 -6.89
N ILE A 227 13.05 -28.52 -5.63
CA ILE A 227 13.19 -27.10 -5.28
C ILE A 227 14.51 -26.54 -5.80
N ASP A 228 15.61 -27.27 -5.59
CA ASP A 228 16.94 -26.84 -6.01
C ASP A 228 17.07 -26.79 -7.54
N ARG A 229 16.41 -27.70 -8.27
CA ARG A 229 16.33 -27.66 -9.74
C ARG A 229 15.51 -26.49 -10.26
N LEU A 230 14.41 -26.16 -9.60
CA LEU A 230 13.57 -25.03 -9.96
C LEU A 230 14.34 -23.71 -9.77
N LEU A 231 15.05 -23.56 -8.64
CA LEU A 231 15.85 -22.37 -8.35
C LEU A 231 17.05 -22.22 -9.27
N ALA A 232 17.69 -23.32 -9.68
CA ALA A 232 18.78 -23.30 -10.65
C ALA A 232 18.34 -22.90 -12.08
N SER A 233 17.03 -22.89 -12.36
CA SER A 233 16.48 -22.46 -13.67
C SER A 233 16.26 -20.94 -13.77
N PHE A 234 16.46 -20.21 -12.68
CA PHE A 234 16.35 -18.74 -12.61
C PHE A 234 17.70 -18.01 -12.66
N ASP A 235 18.81 -18.74 -12.71
CA ASP A 235 20.17 -18.25 -13.01
C ASP A 235 20.55 -18.50 -14.48
#